data_AF-A0A940SR69-F1
#
_entry.id   AF-A0A940SR69-F1
#
_cell.length_a   1.000
_cell.length_b   1.000
_cell.length_c   1.000
_cell.angle_alpha   90.00
_cell.angle_beta   90.00
_cell.angle_gamma   90.00
#
_symmetry.space_group_name_H-M   'P 1'
#
loop_
_entity.id
_entity.type
_entity.pdbx_description
1 polymer ?
#
loop_
_entity_poly.entity_id
_entity_poly.type
_entity_poly.pdbx_seq_one_letter_code
_entity_poly.pdbx_strand_id
1 'polypeptide(L)'
;MDINITVEDGTEVMHMSCGLDYISAENLPQLDPNADITVSGSAKWFRTASAQKLTYTIPEKCAIAVYSSDLTPIANTHVDGTDTVSAPANAYIAFIGDGTFVKK
;
A
#
# COMPACT_ATOMS: atom_id res chain seq x y z
N MET A 1 -4.24 24.23 -13.03
CA MET A 1 -3.91 22.92 -12.45
C MET A 1 -4.63 22.90 -11.15
N ASP A 2 -5.69 22.10 -11.07
CA ASP A 2 -6.52 22.07 -9.89
C ASP A 2 -5.97 21.00 -8.96
N ILE A 3 -5.75 21.41 -7.72
CA ILE A 3 -5.20 20.58 -6.65
C ILE A 3 -6.30 20.49 -5.61
N ASN A 4 -6.69 19.26 -5.27
CA ASN A 4 -7.57 19.00 -4.14
C ASN A 4 -6.79 18.22 -3.08
N ILE A 5 -6.75 18.73 -1.86
CA ILE A 5 -6.10 18.05 -0.74
C ILE A 5 -7.20 17.49 0.15
N THR A 6 -7.20 16.18 0.31
CA THR A 6 -8.11 15.44 1.19
C THR A 6 -7.29 14.81 2.33
N VAL A 7 -7.99 14.49 3.41
CA VAL A 7 -7.43 13.67 4.49
C VAL A 7 -8.21 12.37 4.51
N GLU A 8 -7.53 11.27 4.19
CA GLU A 8 -8.10 9.92 4.15
C GLU A 8 -7.43 9.09 5.25
N ASP A 9 -8.21 8.63 6.24
CA ASP A 9 -7.69 7.84 7.37
C ASP A 9 -6.49 8.50 8.11
N GLY A 10 -6.42 9.84 8.12
CA GLY A 10 -5.33 10.61 8.75
C GLY A 10 -4.13 10.87 7.84
N THR A 11 -4.14 10.36 6.61
CA THR A 11 -3.14 10.61 5.58
C THR A 11 -3.59 11.76 4.67
N GLU A 12 -2.70 12.75 4.47
CA GLU A 12 -2.93 13.80 3.49
C GLU A 12 -2.68 13.27 2.07
N VAL A 13 -3.72 13.33 1.24
CA VAL A 13 -3.70 12.94 -0.16
C VAL A 13 -3.94 14.17 -1.00
N MET A 14 -3.04 14.45 -1.93
CA MET A 14 -3.12 15.57 -2.86
C MET A 14 -3.48 15.02 -4.23
N HIS A 15 -4.75 15.17 -4.59
CA HIS A 15 -5.29 14.81 -5.89
C HIS A 15 -5.02 15.92 -6.90
N MET A 16 -4.28 15.59 -7.95
CA MET A 16 -4.07 16.49 -9.06
C MET A 16 -5.09 16.21 -10.16
N SER A 17 -5.61 17.26 -10.80
CA SER A 17 -6.55 17.15 -11.91
C SER A 17 -6.02 16.37 -13.13
N CYS A 18 -4.72 16.05 -13.17
CA CYS A 18 -4.10 15.17 -14.16
C CYS A 18 -4.16 13.67 -13.81
N GLY A 19 -4.87 13.29 -12.74
CA GLY A 19 -5.01 11.90 -12.29
C GLY A 19 -3.79 11.37 -11.53
N LEU A 20 -3.00 12.26 -10.92
CA LEU A 20 -1.88 11.90 -10.06
C LEU A 20 -2.24 12.19 -8.61
N ASP A 21 -2.04 11.22 -7.73
CA ASP A 21 -2.19 11.39 -6.30
C ASP A 21 -0.82 11.40 -5.63
N TYR A 22 -0.56 12.44 -4.84
CA TYR A 22 0.62 12.52 -3.97
C TYR A 22 0.21 12.22 -2.54
N ILE A 23 0.97 11.35 -1.89
CA ILE A 23 0.70 10.92 -0.51
C ILE A 23 1.89 11.32 0.35
N SER A 24 1.64 11.98 1.49
CA SER A 24 2.68 12.24 2.47
C SER A 24 3.09 10.94 3.20
N ALA A 25 4.35 10.54 3.04
CA ALA A 25 4.88 9.32 3.66
C ALA A 25 4.95 9.39 5.20
N GLU A 26 4.97 10.58 5.78
CA GLU A 26 5.11 10.79 7.22
C GLU A 26 3.85 10.39 8.01
N ASN A 27 2.68 10.46 7.37
CA ASN A 27 1.37 10.24 8.00
C ASN A 27 0.63 9.00 7.47
N LEU A 28 1.38 7.99 7.00
CA LEU A 28 0.78 6.73 6.55
C LEU A 28 0.24 5.91 7.74
N PRO A 29 -0.93 5.27 7.58
CA PRO A 29 -1.48 4.39 8.61
C PRO A 29 -0.54 3.20 8.85
N GLN A 30 -0.54 2.70 10.08
CA GLN A 30 0.14 1.44 10.38
C GLN A 30 -0.64 0.28 9.77
N LEU A 31 0.06 -0.64 9.11
CA LEU A 31 -0.54 -1.87 8.60
C LEU A 31 -0.89 -2.78 9.78
N ASP A 32 -2.16 -3.19 9.87
CA ASP A 32 -2.55 -4.35 10.66
C ASP A 32 -2.20 -5.63 9.88
N PRO A 33 -1.25 -6.46 10.36
CA PRO A 33 -0.86 -7.68 9.66
C PRO A 33 -1.96 -8.72 9.54
N ASN A 34 -3.08 -8.59 10.25
CA ASN A 34 -4.16 -9.56 10.26
C ASN A 34 -5.39 -9.10 9.47
N ALA A 35 -5.38 -7.87 8.95
CA ALA A 35 -6.52 -7.32 8.23
C ALA A 35 -6.51 -7.65 6.74
N ASP A 36 -7.71 -7.86 6.20
CA ASP A 36 -7.96 -7.77 4.77
C ASP A 36 -7.83 -6.31 4.32
N ILE A 37 -7.28 -6.08 3.13
CA ILE A 37 -7.07 -4.75 2.59
C ILE A 37 -7.93 -4.59 1.34
N THR A 38 -8.87 -3.65 1.35
CA THR A 38 -9.63 -3.27 0.15
C THR A 38 -9.09 -1.97 -0.40
N VAL A 39 -8.77 -1.98 -1.69
CA VAL A 39 -8.28 -0.82 -2.45
C VAL A 39 -9.35 -0.44 -3.47
N SER A 40 -9.65 0.85 -3.54
CA SER A 40 -10.48 1.46 -4.57
C SER A 40 -9.67 2.60 -5.19
N GLY A 41 -9.32 2.47 -6.46
CA GLY A 41 -8.38 3.32 -7.18
C GLY A 41 -6.99 2.69 -7.33
N SER A 42 -5.99 3.55 -7.43
CA SER A 42 -4.64 3.17 -7.87
C SER A 42 -3.87 2.35 -6.83
N ALA A 43 -3.80 2.81 -5.57
CA ALA A 43 -3.09 2.11 -4.50
C ALA A 43 -3.50 2.61 -3.10
N LYS A 44 -3.36 1.74 -2.09
CA LYS A 44 -3.39 2.11 -0.67
C LYS A 44 -2.03 1.84 -0.04
N TRP A 45 -1.52 2.82 0.70
CA TRP A 45 -0.18 2.80 1.28
C TRP A 45 -0.24 2.65 2.81
N PHE A 46 0.71 1.92 3.35
CA PHE A 46 0.85 1.68 4.79
C PHE A 46 2.30 1.69 5.22
N ARG A 47 2.51 1.83 6.54
CA ARG A 47 3.80 1.65 7.19
C ARG A 47 3.78 0.45 8.13
N THR A 48 4.87 -0.33 8.18
CA THR A 48 4.97 -1.45 9.13
C THR A 48 5.49 -0.98 10.48
N ALA A 49 4.91 -1.49 11.58
CA ALA A 49 5.40 -1.20 12.94
C ALA A 49 6.62 -2.07 13.32
N SER A 50 6.69 -3.29 12.79
CA SER A 50 7.75 -4.26 13.04
C SER A 50 8.02 -5.11 11.80
N ALA A 51 9.11 -5.87 11.83
CA ALA A 51 9.40 -6.82 10.76
C ALA A 51 8.35 -7.93 10.74
N GLN A 52 7.78 -8.20 9.57
CA GLN A 52 6.67 -9.12 9.41
C GLN A 52 6.67 -9.81 8.05
N LYS A 53 6.07 -11.00 8.01
CA LYS A 53 5.85 -11.78 6.81
C LYS A 53 4.35 -11.85 6.56
N LEU A 54 3.91 -11.36 5.41
CA LEU A 54 2.50 -11.17 5.09
C LEU A 54 2.13 -12.05 3.91
N THR A 55 1.19 -12.98 4.13
CA THR A 55 0.61 -13.82 3.09
C THR A 55 -0.80 -13.34 2.77
N TYR A 56 -1.06 -13.07 1.48
CA TYR A 56 -2.33 -12.59 0.96
C TYR A 56 -2.75 -13.38 -0.27
N THR A 57 -4.06 -13.55 -0.46
CA THR A 57 -4.63 -13.77 -1.80
C THR A 57 -4.82 -12.42 -2.47
N ILE A 58 -4.15 -12.26 -3.61
CA ILE A 58 -4.08 -11.07 -4.45
C ILE A 58 -5.16 -11.19 -5.53
N PRO A 59 -6.05 -10.18 -5.67
CA PRO A 59 -7.02 -10.13 -6.77
C PRO A 59 -6.34 -10.11 -8.14
N GLU A 60 -7.09 -10.45 -9.20
CA GLU A 60 -6.57 -10.27 -10.56
C GLU A 60 -6.18 -8.82 -10.83
N LYS A 61 -5.06 -8.62 -11.53
CA LYS A 61 -4.55 -7.30 -11.94
C LYS A 61 -4.16 -6.40 -10.76
N CYS A 62 -3.85 -6.98 -9.61
CA CYS A 62 -3.40 -6.27 -8.43
C CYS A 62 -1.97 -6.68 -8.04
N ALA A 63 -1.28 -5.91 -7.22
CA ALA A 63 0.08 -6.22 -6.77
C ALA A 63 0.35 -5.69 -5.36
N ILE A 64 1.39 -6.23 -4.70
CA ILE A 64 1.95 -5.69 -3.47
C ILE A 64 3.41 -5.29 -3.71
N ALA A 65 3.77 -4.06 -3.34
CA ALA A 65 5.14 -3.56 -3.37
C ALA A 65 5.62 -3.19 -1.97
N VAL A 66 6.87 -3.50 -1.67
CA VAL A 66 7.51 -3.22 -0.38
C VAL A 66 8.77 -2.41 -0.60
N TYR A 67 8.92 -1.33 0.17
CA TYR A 67 10.06 -0.43 0.16
C TYR A 67 10.65 -0.32 1.57
N SER A 68 11.97 -0.14 1.69
CA SER A 68 12.63 0.18 2.97
C SER A 68 12.26 1.58 3.44
N SER A 69 12.66 1.92 4.66
CA SER A 69 12.42 3.24 5.25
C SER A 69 13.09 4.40 4.50
N ASP A 70 14.07 4.12 3.63
CA ASP A 70 14.71 5.07 2.71
C ASP A 70 14.10 5.06 1.30
N LEU A 71 12.93 4.43 1.12
CA LEU A 71 12.20 4.26 -0.14
C LEU A 71 12.91 3.41 -1.21
N THR A 72 13.93 2.63 -0.84
CA THR A 72 14.51 1.64 -1.75
C THR A 72 13.56 0.45 -1.93
N PRO A 73 13.26 0.02 -3.18
CA PRO A 73 12.45 -1.18 -3.41
C PRO A 73 13.10 -2.44 -2.81
N ILE A 74 12.36 -3.19 -1.99
CA ILE A 74 12.81 -4.46 -1.39
C ILE A 74 12.21 -5.65 -2.13
N ALA A 75 10.91 -5.58 -2.42
CA ALA A 75 10.18 -6.67 -3.07
C ALA A 75 9.00 -6.12 -3.88
N ASN A 76 8.76 -6.73 -5.04
CA ASN A 76 7.54 -6.56 -5.83
C ASN A 76 6.94 -7.94 -6.12
N THR A 77 5.63 -8.06 -5.97
CA THR A 77 4.92 -9.34 -6.18
C THR A 77 4.13 -9.37 -7.49
N HIS A 78 3.69 -10.57 -7.84
CA HIS A 78 2.97 -10.94 -9.06
C HIS A 78 1.53 -10.41 -9.12
N VAL A 79 0.91 -10.51 -10.29
CA VAL A 79 -0.32 -9.79 -10.70
C VAL A 79 -1.62 -10.54 -10.35
N ASP A 80 -1.53 -11.77 -9.83
CA ASP A 80 -2.65 -12.57 -9.33
C ASP A 80 -2.18 -13.76 -8.45
N GLY A 81 -3.07 -14.31 -7.62
CA GLY A 81 -2.82 -15.56 -6.87
C GLY A 81 -2.52 -15.37 -5.39
N THR A 82 -1.88 -16.35 -4.75
CA THR A 82 -1.46 -16.24 -3.33
C THR A 82 0.04 -16.01 -3.27
N ASP A 83 0.46 -14.95 -2.59
CA ASP A 83 1.87 -14.60 -2.44
C ASP A 83 2.20 -14.26 -0.99
N THR A 84 3.49 -14.31 -0.65
CA THR A 84 4.01 -13.93 0.66
C THR A 84 5.14 -12.92 0.56
N VAL A 85 4.92 -11.74 1.12
CA VAL A 85 5.92 -10.66 1.18
C VAL A 85 6.57 -10.56 2.55
N SER A 86 7.88 -10.32 2.57
CA SER A 86 8.61 -9.97 3.78
C SER A 86 8.80 -8.46 3.81
N ALA A 87 8.43 -7.83 4.92
CA ALA A 87 8.62 -6.40 5.14
C ALA A 87 9.43 -6.19 6.43
N PRO A 88 10.55 -5.43 6.39
CA PRO A 88 11.26 -5.07 7.60
C PRO A 88 10.44 -4.08 8.44
N ALA A 89 10.89 -3.77 9.65
CA ALA A 89 10.28 -2.73 10.48
C ALA A 89 10.41 -1.36 9.80
N ASN A 90 9.39 -0.50 9.96
CA ASN A 90 9.31 0.83 9.35
C ASN A 90 9.36 0.85 7.82
N ALA A 91 9.05 -0.27 7.16
CA ALA A 91 8.92 -0.37 5.72
C ALA A 91 7.65 0.32 5.24
N TYR A 92 7.64 0.72 3.97
CA TYR A 92 6.44 1.16 3.26
C TYR A 92 5.90 -0.01 2.44
N ILE A 93 4.58 -0.19 2.47
CA ILE A 93 3.90 -1.22 1.68
C ILE A 93 2.79 -0.55 0.89
N ALA A 94 2.75 -0.84 -0.41
CA ALA A 94 1.67 -0.42 -1.30
C ALA A 94 0.87 -1.65 -1.75
N PHE A 95 -0.43 -1.60 -1.55
CA PHE A 95 -1.41 -2.50 -2.17
C PHE A 95 -1.97 -1.78 -3.39
N ILE A 96 -1.72 -2.33 -4.58
CA ILE A 96 -1.91 -1.65 -5.86
C ILE A 96 -3.02 -2.36 -6.65
N GLY A 97 -3.95 -1.58 -7.21
CA GLY A 97 -5.05 -2.06 -8.04
C GLY A 97 -6.38 -2.19 -7.28
N ASP A 98 -7.48 -2.17 -8.03
CA ASP A 98 -8.86 -2.26 -7.53
C ASP A 98 -9.19 -3.69 -7.08
N GLY A 99 -9.37 -3.89 -5.77
CA GLY A 99 -9.78 -5.19 -5.23
C GLY A 99 -9.53 -5.37 -3.74
N THR A 100 -9.86 -6.57 -3.24
CA THR A 100 -9.69 -6.95 -1.84
C THR A 100 -8.60 -8.02 -1.69
N PHE A 101 -7.50 -7.65 -1.06
CA PHE A 101 -6.41 -8.54 -0.66
C PHE A 101 -6.81 -9.27 0.62
N VAL A 102 -7.02 -10.57 0.53
CA VAL A 102 -7.53 -11.38 1.65
C VAL A 102 -6.39 -12.02 2.41
N LYS A 103 -6.30 -11.79 3.72
CA LYS A 103 -5.25 -12.34 4.57
C LYS A 103 -5.38 -13.86 4.68
N LYS A 104 -4.23 -14.55 4.66
CA LYS A 104 -4.11 -16.00 4.90
C LYS A 104 -3.44 -16.35 6.22
#